data_AF-A0A133XG70-F1
#
_entry.id   AF-A0A133XG70-F1
#
_cell.length_a   1.000
_cell.length_b   1.000
_cell.length_c   1.000
_cell.angle_alpha   90.00
_cell.angle_beta   90.00
_cell.angle_gamma   90.00
#
_symmetry.space_group_name_H-M   'P 1'
#
loop_
_entity.id
_entity.type
_entity.pdbx_description
1 polymer ?
#
loop_
_entity_poly.entity_id
_entity_poly.type
_entity_poly.pdbx_seq_one_letter_code
_entity_poly.pdbx_strand_id
1 'polypeptide(L)'
;MKNSNDACQLALRRKALDKSHDELAELLLKLRDPEDGNMSIPTIANNFCLLIELATRHFQEQERYLARIDFPDTLHHQELHDQILSNAANMCASLLSGELGEIEMLRRRAVKIFEDHLRTEDRKIADFTAPGSTRKN
;
A
#
# COMPACT_ATOMS: atom_id res chain seq x y z
N MET A 1 26.63 19.15 3.54
CA MET A 1 26.15 19.60 2.21
C MET A 1 25.33 18.48 1.60
N LYS A 2 23.99 18.61 1.47
CA LYS A 2 23.18 17.64 0.73
C LYS A 2 23.48 17.85 -0.77
N ASN A 3 24.00 16.82 -1.44
CA ASN A 3 24.54 16.93 -2.78
C ASN A 3 23.39 17.07 -3.78
N SER A 4 23.54 17.84 -4.87
CA SER A 4 22.47 18.02 -5.89
C SER A 4 21.98 16.68 -6.49
N ASN A 5 22.83 15.65 -6.43
CA ASN A 5 22.50 14.28 -6.81
C ASN A 5 21.44 13.64 -5.89
N ASP A 6 21.47 13.93 -4.58
CA ASP A 6 20.53 13.35 -3.59
C ASP A 6 19.11 13.89 -3.77
N ALA A 7 18.98 15.19 -4.08
CA ALA A 7 17.68 15.81 -4.33
C ALA A 7 17.01 15.23 -5.60
N CYS A 8 17.79 15.00 -6.66
CA CYS A 8 17.31 14.34 -7.88
C CYS A 8 16.86 12.91 -7.61
N GLN A 9 17.64 12.13 -6.83
CA GLN A 9 17.26 10.77 -6.46
C GLN A 9 16.00 10.71 -5.57
N LEU A 10 15.82 11.63 -4.62
CA LEU A 10 14.62 11.70 -3.80
C LEU A 10 13.37 12.02 -4.63
N ALA A 11 13.49 12.94 -5.60
CA ALA A 11 12.39 13.25 -6.52
C ALA A 11 12.01 12.05 -7.40
N LEU A 12 13.00 11.28 -7.89
CA LEU A 12 12.75 10.05 -8.64
C LEU A 12 12.07 8.98 -7.78
N ARG A 13 12.51 8.81 -6.52
CA ARG A 13 11.89 7.87 -5.58
C ARG A 13 10.45 8.26 -5.27
N ARG A 14 10.17 9.54 -5.04
CA ARG A 14 8.80 10.04 -4.83
C ARG A 14 7.91 9.73 -6.03
N LYS A 15 8.38 9.98 -7.26
CA LYS A 15 7.63 9.62 -8.49
C LYS A 15 7.39 8.11 -8.61
N ALA A 16 8.35 7.28 -8.21
CA ALA A 16 8.18 5.84 -8.20
C ALA A 16 7.11 5.39 -7.18
N LEU A 17 7.05 6.05 -6.01
CA LEU A 17 6.00 5.82 -5.02
C LEU A 17 4.62 6.22 -5.56
N ASP A 18 4.52 7.41 -6.16
CA ASP A 18 3.27 7.86 -6.80
C ASP A 18 2.78 6.84 -7.85
N LYS A 19 3.70 6.31 -8.68
CA LYS A 19 3.36 5.25 -9.65
C LYS A 19 2.89 3.96 -8.99
N SER A 20 3.55 3.52 -7.91
CA SER A 20 3.12 2.32 -7.20
C SER A 20 1.76 2.49 -6.50
N HIS A 21 1.40 3.72 -6.10
CA HIS A 21 0.05 4.03 -5.62
C HIS A 21 -0.99 3.87 -6.73
N ASP A 22 -0.69 4.33 -7.95
CA ASP A 22 -1.58 4.14 -9.10
C ASP A 22 -1.81 2.65 -9.38
N GLU A 23 -0.74 1.83 -9.39
CA GLU A 23 -0.82 0.38 -9.58
C GLU A 23 -1.69 -0.31 -8.52
N LEU A 24 -1.53 0.07 -7.24
CA LEU A 24 -2.36 -0.43 -6.15
C LEU A 24 -3.81 0.03 -6.28
N ALA A 25 -4.04 1.31 -6.59
CA ALA A 25 -5.38 1.87 -6.73
C ALA A 25 -6.16 1.19 -7.86
N GLU A 26 -5.54 0.94 -9.01
CA GLU A 26 -6.16 0.22 -10.11
C GLU A 26 -6.60 -1.20 -9.70
N LEU A 27 -5.76 -1.91 -8.95
CA LEU A 27 -6.10 -3.26 -8.47
C LEU A 27 -7.20 -3.22 -7.40
N LEU A 28 -7.17 -2.24 -6.50
CA LEU A 28 -8.21 -2.05 -5.49
C LEU A 28 -9.56 -1.71 -6.13
N LEU A 29 -9.58 -0.89 -7.18
CA LEU A 29 -10.79 -0.60 -7.97
C LEU A 29 -11.37 -1.88 -8.58
N LYS A 30 -10.55 -2.70 -9.23
CA LYS A 30 -10.96 -4.01 -9.78
C LYS A 30 -11.50 -4.94 -8.69
N LEU A 31 -10.85 -4.93 -7.52
CA LEU A 31 -11.25 -5.70 -6.35
C LEU A 31 -12.45 -5.11 -5.61
N ARG A 32 -12.92 -3.90 -5.93
CA ARG A 32 -14.10 -3.25 -5.34
C ARG A 32 -15.33 -3.42 -6.23
N ASP A 33 -15.17 -3.14 -7.51
CA ASP A 33 -16.25 -3.06 -8.50
C ASP A 33 -15.95 -4.01 -9.68
N PRO A 34 -16.24 -5.32 -9.58
CA PRO A 34 -16.01 -6.26 -10.68
C PRO A 34 -16.96 -5.97 -11.86
N GLU A 35 -16.42 -5.90 -13.07
CA GLU A 35 -17.17 -5.53 -14.30
C GLU A 35 -18.40 -6.40 -14.56
N ASP A 36 -18.33 -7.70 -14.25
CA ASP A 36 -19.43 -8.66 -14.48
C ASP A 36 -20.36 -8.84 -13.27
N GLY A 37 -20.22 -8.01 -12.22
CA GLY A 37 -21.05 -8.07 -11.01
C GLY A 37 -20.79 -9.29 -10.10
N ASN A 38 -19.99 -10.26 -10.55
CA ASN A 38 -19.52 -11.40 -9.76
C ASN A 38 -18.08 -11.74 -10.14
N MET A 39 -17.21 -11.93 -9.14
CA MET A 39 -15.84 -12.38 -9.33
C MET A 39 -15.72 -13.83 -8.85
N SER A 40 -15.12 -14.71 -9.65
CA SER A 40 -14.91 -16.10 -9.23
C SER A 40 -13.94 -16.17 -8.05
N ILE A 41 -14.08 -17.15 -7.16
CA ILE A 41 -13.17 -17.33 -6.01
C ILE A 41 -11.69 -17.41 -6.46
N PRO A 42 -11.33 -18.18 -7.52
CA PRO A 42 -9.96 -18.18 -8.03
C PRO A 42 -9.49 -16.80 -8.49
N THR A 43 -10.36 -16.01 -9.14
CA THR A 43 -10.03 -14.65 -9.57
C THR A 43 -9.80 -13.73 -8.36
N ILE A 44 -10.63 -13.83 -7.31
CA ILE A 44 -10.46 -13.07 -6.07
C ILE A 44 -9.12 -13.44 -5.42
N ALA A 45 -8.84 -14.75 -5.26
CA ALA A 45 -7.61 -15.23 -4.66
C ALA A 45 -6.36 -14.76 -5.45
N ASN A 46 -6.38 -14.86 -6.78
CA ASN A 46 -5.29 -14.38 -7.64
C ASN A 46 -5.08 -12.87 -7.50
N ASN A 47 -6.15 -12.08 -7.48
CA ASN A 47 -6.06 -10.64 -7.29
C ASN A 47 -5.54 -10.28 -5.88
N PHE A 48 -5.86 -11.07 -4.86
CA PHE A 48 -5.30 -10.92 -3.51
C PHE A 48 -3.80 -11.23 -3.47
N CYS A 49 -3.35 -12.32 -4.10
CA CYS A 49 -1.93 -12.63 -4.24
C CYS A 49 -1.18 -11.48 -4.92
N LEU A 50 -1.73 -10.96 -6.02
CA LEU A 50 -1.16 -9.83 -6.75
C LEU A 50 -1.14 -8.56 -5.88
N LEU A 51 -2.19 -8.30 -5.11
CA LEU A 51 -2.26 -7.17 -4.19
C LEU A 51 -1.15 -7.24 -3.14
N ILE A 52 -0.94 -8.42 -2.55
CA ILE A 52 0.13 -8.64 -1.56
C ILE A 52 1.50 -8.41 -2.19
N GLU A 53 1.73 -8.90 -3.42
CA GLU A 53 3.00 -8.71 -4.12
C GLU A 53 3.28 -7.22 -4.39
N LEU A 54 2.29 -6.50 -4.96
CA LEU A 54 2.41 -5.08 -5.26
C LEU A 54 2.60 -4.26 -3.98
N ALA A 55 1.83 -4.56 -2.93
CA ALA A 55 1.91 -3.88 -1.64
C ALA A 55 3.27 -4.11 -0.97
N THR A 56 3.78 -5.34 -0.98
CA THR A 56 5.09 -5.67 -0.42
C THR A 56 6.19 -4.85 -1.10
N ARG A 57 6.16 -4.75 -2.44
CA ARG A 57 7.11 -3.92 -3.18
C ARG A 57 6.96 -2.43 -2.85
N HIS A 58 5.72 -1.95 -2.79
CA HIS A 58 5.42 -0.56 -2.45
C HIS A 58 5.96 -0.18 -1.07
N PHE A 59 5.60 -0.95 -0.03
CA PHE A 59 6.01 -0.74 1.35
C PHE A 59 7.53 -0.74 1.51
N GLN A 60 8.23 -1.69 0.90
CA GLN A 60 9.71 -1.74 0.95
C GLN A 60 10.37 -0.48 0.36
N GLU A 61 9.88 0.02 -0.77
CA GLU A 61 10.43 1.25 -1.36
C GLU A 61 10.05 2.50 -0.56
N GLN A 62 8.86 2.52 0.02
CA GLN A 62 8.38 3.61 0.85
C GLN A 62 9.17 3.70 2.15
N GLU A 63 9.40 2.60 2.85
CA GLU A 63 10.21 2.56 4.07
C GLU A 63 11.65 3.03 3.83
N ARG A 64 12.25 2.60 2.71
CA ARG A 64 13.57 3.11 2.28
C ARG A 64 13.54 4.62 2.05
N TYR A 65 12.45 5.15 1.52
CA TYR A 65 12.26 6.57 1.32
C TYR A 65 12.04 7.31 2.65
N LEU A 66 11.21 6.79 3.55
CA LEU A 66 10.94 7.34 4.89
C LEU A 66 12.21 7.47 5.72
N ALA A 67 13.03 6.41 5.75
CA ALA A 67 14.31 6.41 6.43
C ALA A 67 15.28 7.46 5.84
N ARG A 68 15.22 7.73 4.53
CA ARG A 68 16.08 8.73 3.87
C ARG A 68 15.67 10.17 4.13
N ILE A 69 14.39 10.42 4.43
CA ILE A 69 13.87 11.76 4.69
C ILE A 69 13.75 12.05 6.19
N ASP A 70 14.21 11.12 7.04
CA ASP A 70 14.11 11.19 8.51
C ASP A 70 12.65 11.40 8.96
N PHE A 71 11.71 10.64 8.37
CA PHE A 71 10.30 10.77 8.71
C PHE A 71 10.06 10.35 10.18
N PRO A 72 9.43 11.19 11.03
CA PRO A 72 9.32 10.94 12.47
C PRO A 72 8.65 9.61 12.83
N ASP A 73 7.63 9.21 12.08
CA ASP A 73 6.80 8.03 12.39
C ASP A 73 7.20 6.79 11.57
N THR A 74 8.47 6.70 11.13
CA THR A 74 8.95 5.60 10.26
C THR A 74 8.67 4.22 10.87
N LEU A 75 8.96 4.01 12.16
CA LEU A 75 8.77 2.72 12.82
C LEU A 75 7.29 2.34 12.89
N HIS A 76 6.43 3.29 13.26
CA HIS A 76 4.99 3.06 13.31
C HIS A 76 4.43 2.68 11.94
N HIS A 77 4.90 3.35 10.89
CA HIS A 77 4.47 3.08 9.53
C HIS A 77 4.90 1.68 9.05
N GLN A 78 6.11 1.23 9.42
CA GLN A 78 6.60 -0.14 9.19
C GLN A 78 5.72 -1.19 9.89
N GLU A 79 5.40 -0.97 11.16
CA GLU A 79 4.53 -1.89 11.92
C GLU A 79 3.13 -1.99 11.29
N LEU A 80 2.60 -0.89 10.74
CA LEU A 80 1.35 -0.90 10.00
C LEU A 80 1.44 -1.72 8.70
N HIS A 81 2.53 -1.60 7.95
CA HIS A 81 2.76 -2.42 6.76
C HIS A 81 2.77 -3.91 7.09
N ASP A 82 3.52 -4.31 8.12
CA ASP A 82 3.60 -5.70 8.55
C ASP A 82 2.22 -6.24 8.94
N GLN A 83 1.41 -5.45 9.65
CA GLN A 83 0.04 -5.82 10.00
C GLN A 83 -0.86 -5.96 8.78
N ILE A 84 -0.77 -5.04 7.81
CA ILE A 84 -1.57 -5.08 6.58
C ILE A 84 -1.20 -6.33 5.77
N LEU A 85 0.09 -6.60 5.56
CA LEU A 85 0.56 -7.77 4.81
C LEU A 85 0.19 -9.07 5.50
N SER A 86 0.35 -9.18 6.82
CA SER A 86 -0.03 -10.36 7.58
C SER A 86 -1.53 -10.64 7.47
N ASN A 87 -2.36 -9.59 7.63
CA ASN A 87 -3.81 -9.71 7.49
C ASN A 87 -4.21 -10.14 6.06
N ALA A 88 -3.61 -9.54 5.04
CA ALA A 88 -3.88 -9.88 3.65
C ALA A 88 -3.47 -11.33 3.32
N ALA A 89 -2.32 -11.80 3.81
CA ALA A 89 -1.85 -13.16 3.62
C ALA A 89 -2.78 -14.19 4.30
N ASN A 90 -3.24 -13.89 5.52
CA ASN A 90 -4.22 -14.74 6.21
C ASN A 90 -5.54 -14.83 5.43
N MET A 91 -6.06 -13.70 4.93
CA MET A 91 -7.26 -13.69 4.08
C MET A 91 -7.06 -14.50 2.80
N CYS A 92 -5.90 -14.39 2.15
CA CYS A 92 -5.57 -15.15 0.96
C CYS A 92 -5.52 -16.66 1.24
N ALA A 93 -4.90 -17.08 2.34
CA ALA A 93 -4.86 -18.49 2.75
C ALA A 93 -6.27 -19.05 3.00
N SER A 94 -7.13 -18.31 3.71
CA SER A 94 -8.51 -18.72 3.94
C SER A 94 -9.32 -18.82 2.63
N LEU A 95 -9.10 -17.92 1.68
CA LEU A 95 -9.72 -17.99 0.34
C LEU A 95 -9.32 -19.26 -0.42
N LEU A 96 -8.03 -19.62 -0.38
CA LEU A 96 -7.49 -20.79 -1.07
C LEU A 96 -7.94 -22.12 -0.43
N SER A 97 -8.14 -22.12 0.89
CA SER A 97 -8.62 -23.31 1.63
C SER A 97 -10.10 -23.63 1.38
N GLY A 98 -10.86 -22.72 0.75
CA GLY A 98 -12.29 -22.90 0.51
C GLY A 98 -13.16 -22.80 1.77
N GLU A 99 -12.61 -22.33 2.89
CA GLU A 99 -13.27 -22.28 4.20
C GLU A 99 -14.45 -21.28 4.30
N LEU A 100 -14.76 -20.51 3.25
CA LEU A 100 -15.51 -19.27 3.44
C LEU A 100 -16.81 -19.17 2.65
N GLY A 101 -17.91 -19.05 3.39
CA GLY A 101 -19.14 -18.38 2.95
C GLY A 101 -19.06 -16.84 2.96
N GLU A 102 -17.93 -16.26 3.41
CA GLU A 102 -17.77 -14.81 3.65
C GLU A 102 -16.72 -14.13 2.76
N ILE A 103 -16.34 -14.75 1.63
CA ILE A 103 -15.32 -14.27 0.68
C ILE A 103 -15.52 -12.80 0.30
N GLU A 104 -16.76 -12.43 0.06
CA GLU A 104 -17.14 -11.08 -0.32
C GLU A 104 -16.95 -10.06 0.82
N MET A 105 -17.11 -10.49 2.08
CA MET A 105 -16.80 -9.65 3.24
C MET A 105 -15.29 -9.44 3.37
N LEU A 106 -14.49 -10.49 3.20
CA LEU A 106 -13.03 -10.38 3.24
C LEU A 106 -12.47 -9.53 2.12
N ARG A 107 -13.00 -9.69 0.89
CA ARG A 107 -12.70 -8.82 -0.25
C ARG A 107 -12.87 -7.35 0.12
N ARG A 108 -14.06 -6.98 0.59
CA ARG A 108 -14.37 -5.59 0.98
C ARG A 108 -13.50 -5.09 2.13
N ARG A 109 -13.21 -5.95 3.11
CA ARG A 109 -12.36 -5.60 4.25
C ARG A 109 -10.92 -5.32 3.82
N ALA A 110 -10.34 -6.16 2.96
CA ALA A 110 -9.01 -5.94 2.42
C ALA A 110 -8.94 -4.64 1.64
N VAL A 111 -9.87 -4.43 0.70
CA VAL A 111 -9.95 -3.19 -0.09
C VAL A 111 -9.97 -1.97 0.83
N LYS A 112 -10.83 -1.99 1.86
CA LYS A 112 -10.94 -0.88 2.81
C LYS A 112 -9.64 -0.62 3.58
N ILE A 113 -8.97 -1.66 4.06
CA ILE A 113 -7.71 -1.52 4.81
C ILE A 113 -6.65 -0.81 3.97
N PHE A 114 -6.48 -1.24 2.71
CA PHE A 114 -5.52 -0.62 1.81
C PHE A 114 -5.93 0.81 1.41
N GLU A 115 -7.20 1.04 1.06
CA GLU A 115 -7.69 2.39 0.72
C GLU A 115 -7.53 3.38 1.89
N ASP A 116 -7.81 2.94 3.11
CA ASP A 116 -7.64 3.77 4.31
C ASP A 116 -6.16 4.11 4.51
N HIS A 117 -5.27 3.12 4.45
CA HIS A 117 -3.83 3.33 4.61
C HIS A 117 -3.26 4.33 3.58
N LEU A 118 -3.58 4.15 2.29
CA LEU A 118 -3.17 5.07 1.23
C LEU A 118 -3.70 6.50 1.45
N ARG A 119 -4.92 6.63 1.98
CA ARG A 119 -5.57 7.93 2.19
C ARG A 119 -5.08 8.64 3.44
N THR A 120 -4.76 7.91 4.51
CA THR A 120 -4.44 8.50 5.81
C THR A 120 -2.96 8.49 6.11
N GLU A 121 -2.31 7.33 6.03
CA GLU A 121 -0.93 7.16 6.48
C GLU A 121 0.04 7.67 5.43
N ASP A 122 -0.14 7.30 4.17
CA ASP A 122 0.73 7.74 3.08
C ASP A 122 0.59 9.24 2.81
N ARG A 123 -0.59 9.78 3.10
CA ARG A 123 -0.84 11.22 2.97
C ARG A 123 0.03 12.03 3.94
N LYS A 124 0.34 11.52 5.14
CA LYS A 124 1.24 12.19 6.09
C LYS A 124 2.64 12.38 5.49
N ILE A 125 3.09 11.44 4.67
CA ILE A 125 4.37 11.51 3.97
C ILE A 125 4.35 12.61 2.90
N ALA A 126 3.26 12.69 2.14
CA ALA A 126 3.07 13.75 1.16
C ALA A 126 3.07 15.14 1.82
N ASP A 127 2.36 15.29 2.95
CA ASP A 127 2.30 16.55 3.70
C ASP A 127 3.67 16.90 4.33
N PHE A 128 4.41 15.92 4.83
CA PHE A 128 5.77 16.12 5.35
C PHE A 128 6.77 16.57 4.28
N THR A 129 6.59 16.10 3.04
CA THR A 129 7.47 16.42 1.90
C THR A 129 7.01 17.63 1.09
N ALA A 130 5.85 18.21 1.42
CA ALA A 130 5.32 19.38 0.74
C ALA A 130 6.17 20.64 1.00
N PRO A 131 6.40 21.49 -0.03
CA PRO A 131 7.11 22.75 0.14
C PRO A 131 6.32 23.67 1.08
N GLY A 132 6.91 23.98 2.24
CA GLY A 132 6.28 24.79 3.30
C GLY A 132 6.00 24.03 4.61
N SER A 133 6.15 22.70 4.63
CA SER A 133 6.14 21.93 5.88
C SER A 133 7.35 22.33 6.73
N THR A 134 7.09 22.90 7.92
CA THR A 134 8.14 23.25 8.86
C THR A 134 8.75 21.95 9.39
N ARG A 135 9.94 21.60 8.88
CA ARG A 135 10.78 20.58 9.51
C ARG A 135 11.13 21.09 10.91
N LYS A 136 10.36 20.66 11.91
CA LYS A 136 10.76 20.84 13.30
C LYS A 136 11.88 19.82 13.55
N ASN A 137 13.10 20.34 13.57
CA ASN A 137 14.27 19.66 14.11
C ASN A 137 14.02 19.25 15.57
#